data_AF-A6G163-F1
#
_entry.id   AF-A6G163-F1
#
_cell.length_a   1.000
_cell.length_b   1.000
_cell.length_c   1.000
_cell.angle_alpha   90.00
_cell.angle_beta   90.00
_cell.angle_gamma   90.00
#
_symmetry.space_group_name_H-M   'P 1'
#
loop_
_entity.id
_entity.type
_entity.pdbx_description
1 polymer ?
#
loop_
_entity_poly.entity_id
_entity_poly.type
_entity_poly.pdbx_seq_one_letter_code
_entity_poly.pdbx_strand_id
1 'polypeptide(L)'
;MPGCLDEPGTRPEGEDEAGETLGEGSEGEADTDSSGEDSGTETSGESGETESETGSSCPPPPVAPELVDDPEVFCKPGFAFDASYRLCVDEAEGLALGPFPPAMVEACEACGGVDCEAGSWPADQARGLRGAASELPCWPGTTAHEDGLICVDDEHAWGPFLPAMVADCKAGGGGELTCESMRWARDFAENLLPSTLGADWVWILPEDYGLRDDSGGGGAFSAPRLNNPGGHSGIDVLAPVGTPLLAPCAGPVFTGYDGGYGNYVQLSCPVPETLAPEQELWTSILFAHLDTLAVQSGQEVQPGQSIGTVGKTGNAGSATINPHVHFELAIHGSLGAAQSESHASSNHSPNDAGDSFALSFQEHCLDVLEFESTTGPSMKGRRVDPFLMMSCLSSDKPALQVPSASLQSAWTPWSDHYAATEFNVDEGL
;
A
#
# COMPACT_ATOMS: atom_id res chain seq x y z
N MET A 1 -26.60 -54.01 31.66
CA MET A 1 -27.05 -54.88 30.56
C MET A 1 -26.93 -54.07 29.28
N PRO A 2 -26.39 -54.68 28.21
CA PRO A 2 -24.99 -54.46 27.79
C PRO A 2 -24.88 -53.95 26.34
N GLY A 3 -23.73 -53.42 25.93
CA GLY A 3 -22.78 -54.13 25.02
C GLY A 3 -22.90 -53.54 23.60
N CYS A 4 -21.89 -53.42 22.75
CA CYS A 4 -20.61 -54.10 22.56
C CYS A 4 -19.69 -53.18 21.69
N LEU A 5 -18.37 -53.05 21.96
CA LEU A 5 -17.22 -53.74 21.31
C LEU A 5 -16.97 -53.31 19.84
N ASP A 6 -15.77 -53.12 19.27
CA ASP A 6 -14.36 -53.34 19.62
C ASP A 6 -13.51 -52.57 18.56
N GLU A 7 -12.24 -52.25 18.86
CA GLU A 7 -11.20 -51.79 17.91
C GLU A 7 -10.65 -52.99 17.05
N PRO A 8 -9.46 -53.00 16.38
CA PRO A 8 -8.50 -51.97 15.93
C PRO A 8 -7.94 -52.20 14.48
N GLY A 9 -7.00 -51.36 14.03
CA GLY A 9 -5.78 -51.89 13.40
C GLY A 9 -5.32 -51.39 12.01
N THR A 10 -4.04 -50.99 12.00
CA THR A 10 -2.99 -51.24 10.99
C THR A 10 -2.73 -50.28 9.81
N ARG A 11 -1.52 -49.71 9.87
CA ARG A 11 -0.64 -49.21 8.79
C ARG A 11 -0.25 -50.38 7.85
N PRO A 12 0.17 -50.10 6.60
CA PRO A 12 1.59 -50.28 6.31
C PRO A 12 2.21 -49.26 5.34
N GLU A 13 3.54 -49.29 5.34
CA GLU A 13 4.50 -48.66 4.42
C GLU A 13 4.53 -49.36 3.06
N GLY A 14 5.15 -48.72 2.05
CA GLY A 14 5.50 -49.34 0.78
C GLY A 14 6.22 -48.38 -0.17
N GLU A 15 7.53 -48.59 -0.29
CA GLU A 15 8.49 -47.97 -1.21
C GLU A 15 8.45 -48.61 -2.61
N ASP A 16 9.46 -48.26 -3.43
CA ASP A 16 9.91 -48.82 -4.72
C ASP A 16 9.30 -48.19 -5.99
N GLU A 17 10.01 -48.01 -7.10
CA GLU A 17 11.42 -47.81 -7.50
C GLU A 17 11.39 -47.82 -9.05
N ALA A 18 12.30 -47.07 -9.67
CA ALA A 18 13.02 -47.35 -10.93
C ALA A 18 12.29 -47.76 -12.24
N GLY A 19 12.75 -47.15 -13.33
CA GLY A 19 12.51 -47.59 -14.71
C GLY A 19 13.28 -46.77 -15.74
N GLU A 20 14.56 -47.07 -15.93
CA GLU A 20 15.45 -46.63 -17.02
C GLU A 20 14.98 -47.07 -18.42
N THR A 21 15.42 -46.35 -19.47
CA THR A 21 16.09 -46.84 -20.72
C THR A 21 16.07 -45.72 -21.78
N LEU A 22 17.19 -45.09 -22.15
CA LEU A 22 18.23 -45.47 -23.13
C LEU A 22 17.76 -45.61 -24.59
N GLY A 23 18.39 -44.82 -25.47
CA GLY A 23 18.33 -44.95 -26.93
C GLY A 23 19.30 -43.99 -27.64
N GLU A 24 20.42 -44.55 -28.12
CA GLU A 24 21.59 -43.94 -28.76
C GLU A 24 21.43 -43.54 -30.24
N GLY A 25 22.40 -42.75 -30.74
CA GLY A 25 22.91 -42.76 -32.13
C GLY A 25 22.49 -41.57 -33.00
N SER A 26 23.32 -40.96 -33.85
CA SER A 26 24.69 -41.23 -34.31
C SER A 26 25.24 -40.02 -35.08
N GLU A 27 26.56 -39.99 -35.22
CA GLU A 27 27.44 -38.99 -35.83
C GLU A 27 27.28 -38.83 -37.37
N GLY A 28 27.82 -37.72 -37.90
CA GLY A 28 28.02 -37.51 -39.34
C GLY A 28 28.68 -36.18 -39.69
N GLU A 29 30.02 -36.12 -39.66
CA GLU A 29 30.87 -35.08 -40.25
C GLU A 29 30.93 -35.18 -41.79
N ALA A 30 31.05 -34.03 -42.46
CA ALA A 30 31.78 -33.90 -43.73
C ALA A 30 32.14 -32.43 -44.03
N ASP A 31 33.44 -32.14 -44.04
CA ASP A 31 34.07 -30.95 -44.62
C ASP A 31 33.92 -30.89 -46.14
N THR A 32 33.88 -29.68 -46.72
CA THR A 32 34.67 -29.34 -47.92
C THR A 32 34.84 -27.84 -48.08
N ASP A 33 36.10 -27.46 -48.33
CA ASP A 33 36.63 -26.13 -48.62
C ASP A 33 36.74 -25.93 -50.15
N SER A 34 36.52 -24.72 -50.67
CA SER A 34 37.15 -24.23 -51.90
C SER A 34 36.89 -22.74 -52.15
N SER A 35 37.99 -22.04 -52.43
CA SER A 35 38.18 -20.67 -52.85
C SER A 35 37.74 -20.34 -54.29
N GLY A 36 37.61 -19.04 -54.61
CA GLY A 36 37.53 -18.50 -55.98
C GLY A 36 37.38 -16.97 -56.02
N GLU A 37 38.30 -16.30 -56.75
CA GLU A 37 38.60 -14.86 -56.78
C GLU A 37 37.81 -14.01 -57.81
N ASP A 38 37.71 -12.70 -57.52
CA ASP A 38 37.89 -11.49 -58.35
C ASP A 38 37.03 -11.17 -59.60
N SER A 39 36.40 -9.98 -59.61
CA SER A 39 36.63 -8.87 -60.58
C SER A 39 35.46 -7.86 -60.61
N GLY A 40 35.79 -6.57 -60.47
CA GLY A 40 34.84 -5.45 -60.38
C GLY A 40 34.42 -4.83 -61.72
N THR A 41 33.55 -3.81 -61.66
CA THR A 41 33.59 -2.54 -62.44
C THR A 41 32.50 -1.58 -61.93
N GLU A 42 32.88 -0.30 -61.83
CA GLU A 42 32.20 0.89 -61.30
C GLU A 42 31.02 1.38 -62.14
N THR A 43 30.03 2.07 -61.53
CA THR A 43 29.74 3.53 -61.75
C THR A 43 28.45 4.02 -61.06
N SER A 44 28.58 5.18 -60.39
CA SER A 44 27.59 6.23 -60.04
C SER A 44 26.34 5.84 -59.23
N GLY A 45 26.09 6.30 -57.99
CA GLY A 45 26.56 7.48 -57.27
C GLY A 45 25.53 8.61 -57.29
N GLU A 46 24.57 8.60 -56.34
CA GLU A 46 23.87 9.77 -55.76
C GLU A 46 23.16 9.30 -54.47
N SER A 47 23.86 9.27 -53.32
CA SER A 47 23.88 10.28 -52.24
C SER A 47 22.61 10.32 -51.39
N GLY A 48 22.62 10.07 -50.09
CA GLY A 48 23.71 9.73 -49.18
C GLY A 48 23.07 9.36 -47.85
N GLU A 49 23.25 8.12 -47.44
CA GLU A 49 23.13 7.73 -46.05
C GLU A 49 24.31 8.36 -45.32
N THR A 50 24.03 9.27 -44.40
CA THR A 50 25.02 9.67 -43.41
C THR A 50 25.18 8.49 -42.47
N GLU A 51 26.16 7.62 -42.76
CA GLU A 51 26.77 6.80 -41.71
C GLU A 51 27.21 7.76 -40.61
N SER A 52 26.65 7.61 -39.41
CA SER A 52 27.14 8.34 -38.26
C SER A 52 28.57 7.88 -38.01
N GLU A 53 29.51 8.82 -37.87
CA GLU A 53 30.93 8.58 -37.64
C GLU A 53 31.26 7.93 -36.27
N THR A 54 30.33 7.14 -35.71
CA THR A 54 30.42 6.51 -34.39
C THR A 54 30.48 4.99 -34.41
N GLY A 55 30.28 4.32 -35.56
CA GLY A 55 30.47 2.86 -35.66
C GLY A 55 29.44 1.99 -34.91
N SER A 56 28.33 2.58 -34.45
CA SER A 56 27.23 1.87 -33.80
C SER A 56 26.28 1.26 -34.84
N SER A 57 25.90 0.00 -34.66
CA SER A 57 24.92 -0.73 -35.47
C SER A 57 23.55 -0.88 -34.77
N CYS A 58 23.31 -0.08 -33.72
CA CYS A 58 22.06 -0.14 -32.96
C CYS A 58 20.86 0.20 -33.84
N PRO A 59 19.72 -0.48 -33.65
CA PRO A 59 18.54 -0.29 -34.49
C PRO A 59 18.00 1.15 -34.38
N PRO A 60 17.50 1.75 -35.46
CA PRO A 60 16.84 3.04 -35.38
C PRO A 60 15.48 2.94 -34.67
N PRO A 61 14.94 4.05 -34.14
CA PRO A 61 13.59 4.10 -33.57
C PRO A 61 12.54 3.60 -34.59
N PRO A 62 11.72 2.59 -34.25
CA PRO A 62 10.77 2.00 -35.20
C PRO A 62 9.54 2.88 -35.51
N VAL A 63 9.23 3.86 -34.67
CA VAL A 63 8.07 4.74 -34.79
C VAL A 63 8.47 6.18 -34.43
N ALA A 64 7.60 7.15 -34.74
CA ALA A 64 7.83 8.51 -34.29
C ALA A 64 7.58 8.61 -32.77
N PRO A 65 8.41 9.37 -32.03
CA PRO A 65 8.16 9.62 -30.62
C PRO A 65 6.90 10.47 -30.43
N GLU A 66 6.16 10.19 -29.37
CA GLU A 66 4.97 10.94 -28.97
C GLU A 66 5.22 11.52 -27.58
N LEU A 67 5.61 12.78 -27.53
CA LEU A 67 5.89 13.46 -26.28
C LEU A 67 4.62 14.05 -25.70
N VAL A 68 4.32 13.63 -24.48
CA VAL A 68 3.10 14.02 -23.76
C VAL A 68 3.45 14.54 -22.37
N ASP A 69 2.62 15.45 -21.89
CA ASP A 69 2.62 15.88 -20.49
C ASP A 69 1.61 14.99 -19.75
N ASP A 70 2.09 13.85 -19.25
CA ASP A 70 1.27 12.87 -18.56
C ASP A 70 1.41 13.05 -17.04
N PRO A 71 0.36 13.53 -16.35
CA PRO A 71 0.40 13.75 -14.91
C PRO A 71 0.51 12.46 -14.09
N GLU A 72 0.31 11.29 -14.70
CA GLU A 72 0.43 9.99 -14.05
C GLU A 72 1.85 9.42 -14.16
N VAL A 73 2.76 10.10 -14.87
CA VAL A 73 4.15 9.65 -15.04
C VAL A 73 5.12 10.70 -14.51
N PHE A 74 6.02 10.27 -13.61
CA PHE A 74 7.12 11.11 -13.19
C PHE A 74 8.27 11.08 -14.21
N CYS A 75 8.57 12.25 -14.78
CA CYS A 75 9.87 12.54 -15.38
C CYS A 75 10.56 13.66 -14.61
N LYS A 76 11.88 13.55 -14.47
CA LYS A 76 12.71 14.57 -13.81
C LYS A 76 12.52 15.94 -14.49
N PRO A 77 12.53 17.07 -13.75
CA PRO A 77 12.48 18.39 -14.36
C PRO A 77 13.51 18.55 -15.49
N GLY A 78 13.03 18.98 -16.67
CA GLY A 78 13.82 19.06 -17.90
C GLY A 78 13.66 17.88 -18.86
N PHE A 79 13.00 16.80 -18.42
CA PHE A 79 12.66 15.64 -19.25
C PHE A 79 11.16 15.59 -19.52
N ALA A 80 10.78 15.25 -20.75
CA ALA A 80 9.42 14.99 -21.19
C ALA A 80 9.16 13.48 -21.28
N PHE A 81 7.91 13.06 -21.10
CA PHE A 81 7.53 11.67 -21.25
C PHE A 81 7.24 11.33 -22.72
N ASP A 82 7.90 10.30 -23.23
CA ASP A 82 7.71 9.74 -24.58
C ASP A 82 6.80 8.52 -24.50
N ALA A 83 5.51 8.69 -24.79
CA ALA A 83 4.51 7.63 -24.67
C ALA A 83 4.72 6.49 -25.69
N SER A 84 5.26 6.79 -26.88
CA SER A 84 5.60 5.78 -27.89
C SER A 84 6.61 4.77 -27.37
N TYR A 85 7.47 5.20 -26.44
CA TYR A 85 8.57 4.43 -25.91
C TYR A 85 8.56 4.31 -24.39
N ARG A 86 7.56 4.80 -23.66
CA ARG A 86 7.58 4.90 -22.18
C ARG A 86 8.94 5.33 -21.59
N LEU A 87 9.56 6.37 -22.15
CA LEU A 87 10.88 6.89 -21.74
C LEU A 87 10.75 8.34 -21.26
N CYS A 88 11.56 8.75 -20.29
CA CYS A 88 11.78 10.17 -20.00
C CYS A 88 12.95 10.68 -20.85
N VAL A 89 12.72 11.71 -21.66
CA VAL A 89 13.72 12.25 -22.60
C VAL A 89 13.92 13.76 -22.44
N ASP A 90 15.18 14.20 -22.44
CA ASP A 90 15.56 15.60 -22.58
C ASP A 90 15.65 15.90 -24.09
N GLU A 91 14.70 16.67 -24.59
CA GLU A 91 14.67 17.05 -26.00
C GLU A 91 15.79 18.02 -26.40
N ALA A 92 16.25 18.86 -25.47
CA ALA A 92 17.27 19.87 -25.76
C ALA A 92 18.64 19.21 -25.93
N GLU A 93 18.94 18.23 -25.08
CA GLU A 93 20.22 17.51 -25.07
C GLU A 93 20.16 16.19 -25.86
N GLY A 94 18.97 15.74 -26.26
CA GLY A 94 18.77 14.51 -27.03
C GLY A 94 19.09 13.24 -26.23
N LEU A 95 18.80 13.25 -24.93
CA LEU A 95 19.15 12.17 -23.99
C LEU A 95 17.90 11.50 -23.42
N ALA A 96 17.92 10.18 -23.26
CA ALA A 96 16.95 9.42 -22.47
C ALA A 96 17.52 9.11 -21.09
N LEU A 97 16.68 9.23 -20.06
CA LEU A 97 17.04 8.98 -18.67
C LEU A 97 17.08 7.48 -18.35
N GLY A 98 18.15 7.05 -17.69
CA GLY A 98 18.34 5.71 -17.15
C GLY A 98 18.48 5.71 -15.61
N PRO A 99 19.06 4.66 -15.00
CA PRO A 99 19.72 3.51 -15.64
C PRO A 99 18.73 2.60 -16.41
N PHE A 100 19.25 1.79 -17.33
CA PHE A 100 18.46 0.85 -18.14
C PHE A 100 18.63 -0.61 -17.66
N PRO A 101 17.66 -1.50 -17.93
CA PRO A 101 17.76 -2.90 -17.53
C PRO A 101 18.99 -3.62 -18.12
N PRO A 102 19.56 -4.61 -17.42
CA PRO A 102 20.76 -5.33 -17.89
C PRO A 102 20.64 -5.87 -19.32
N ALA A 103 19.47 -6.38 -19.71
CA ALA A 103 19.23 -6.88 -21.07
C ALA A 103 19.36 -5.77 -22.15
N MET A 104 18.99 -4.54 -21.82
CA MET A 104 19.20 -3.41 -22.73
C MET A 104 20.66 -2.98 -22.76
N VAL A 105 21.36 -2.98 -21.61
CA VAL A 105 22.79 -2.67 -21.54
C VAL A 105 23.58 -3.66 -22.42
N GLU A 106 23.30 -4.95 -22.28
CA GLU A 106 23.90 -6.01 -23.11
C GLU A 106 23.61 -5.79 -24.61
N ALA A 107 22.36 -5.44 -24.96
CA ALA A 107 21.99 -5.14 -26.33
C ALA A 107 22.72 -3.90 -26.88
N CYS A 108 22.89 -2.86 -26.05
CA CYS A 108 23.64 -1.66 -26.38
C CYS A 108 25.11 -1.99 -26.67
N GLU A 109 25.76 -2.77 -25.82
CA GLU A 109 27.16 -3.17 -26.02
C GLU A 109 27.31 -4.04 -27.28
N ALA A 110 26.38 -4.98 -27.49
CA ALA A 110 26.39 -5.88 -28.64
C ALA A 110 26.25 -5.15 -29.99
N CYS A 111 25.52 -4.03 -30.02
CA CYS A 111 25.39 -3.19 -31.21
C CYS A 111 26.42 -2.05 -31.29
N GLY A 112 27.42 -2.02 -30.40
CA GLY A 112 28.43 -0.97 -30.38
C GLY A 112 27.85 0.42 -30.06
N GLY A 113 26.82 0.47 -29.21
CA GLY A 113 26.26 1.69 -28.68
C GLY A 113 27.24 2.46 -27.80
N VAL A 114 26.91 3.72 -27.52
CA VAL A 114 27.72 4.60 -26.69
C VAL A 114 27.12 4.72 -25.29
N ASP A 115 28.00 4.87 -24.29
CA ASP A 115 27.64 5.13 -22.89
C ASP A 115 26.65 4.11 -22.30
N CYS A 116 26.73 2.83 -22.70
CA CYS A 116 25.78 1.78 -22.31
C CYS A 116 25.64 1.59 -20.79
N GLU A 117 26.68 1.91 -20.01
CA GLU A 117 26.66 1.83 -18.52
C GLU A 117 26.25 3.16 -17.85
N ALA A 118 26.02 4.23 -18.62
CA ALA A 118 25.71 5.55 -18.08
C ALA A 118 24.24 5.67 -17.64
N GLY A 119 23.98 6.59 -16.70
CA GLY A 119 22.63 6.93 -16.24
C GLY A 119 21.77 7.69 -17.26
N SER A 120 22.27 7.89 -18.49
CA SER A 120 21.53 8.48 -19.61
C SER A 120 22.17 8.06 -20.93
N TRP A 121 21.35 7.79 -21.94
CA TRP A 121 21.81 7.41 -23.30
C TRP A 121 21.32 8.40 -24.34
N PRO A 122 21.89 8.45 -25.55
CA PRO A 122 21.26 9.11 -26.68
C PRO A 122 19.82 8.61 -26.89
N ALA A 123 18.86 9.52 -27.03
CA ALA A 123 17.45 9.19 -27.02
C ALA A 123 17.08 8.19 -28.14
N ASP A 124 17.63 8.36 -29.34
CA ASP A 124 17.34 7.46 -30.47
C ASP A 124 17.92 6.05 -30.27
N GLN A 125 19.08 5.94 -29.61
CA GLN A 125 19.65 4.64 -29.22
C GLN A 125 18.74 3.94 -28.21
N ALA A 126 18.29 4.65 -27.17
CA ALA A 126 17.37 4.10 -26.16
C ALA A 126 16.03 3.66 -26.78
N ARG A 127 15.45 4.48 -27.65
CA ARG A 127 14.20 4.18 -28.37
C ARG A 127 14.32 2.94 -29.26
N GLY A 128 15.41 2.87 -30.04
CA GLY A 128 15.68 1.74 -30.94
C GLY A 128 15.84 0.43 -30.18
N LEU A 129 16.62 0.44 -29.10
CA LEU A 129 16.88 -0.76 -28.28
C LEU A 129 15.68 -1.18 -27.44
N ARG A 130 14.85 -0.23 -26.99
CA ARG A 130 13.62 -0.55 -26.25
C ARG A 130 12.53 -1.13 -27.15
N GLY A 131 12.34 -0.55 -28.34
CA GLY A 131 11.20 -0.83 -29.20
C GLY A 131 9.91 -0.09 -28.79
N ALA A 132 8.87 -0.19 -29.62
CA ALA A 132 7.62 0.53 -29.42
C ALA A 132 6.82 -0.04 -28.23
N ALA A 133 6.25 0.84 -27.40
CA ALA A 133 5.47 0.46 -26.22
C ALA A 133 4.22 -0.38 -26.53
N SER A 134 3.65 -0.21 -27.73
CA SER A 134 2.53 -1.02 -28.21
C SER A 134 2.88 -2.50 -28.44
N GLU A 135 4.16 -2.80 -28.64
CA GLU A 135 4.66 -4.17 -28.88
C GLU A 135 5.26 -4.77 -27.62
N LEU A 136 5.92 -3.93 -26.82
CA LEU A 136 6.57 -4.29 -25.57
C LEU A 136 6.05 -3.41 -24.43
N PRO A 137 5.08 -3.90 -23.63
CA PRO A 137 4.51 -3.12 -22.53
C PRO A 137 5.55 -2.85 -21.44
N CYS A 138 6.46 -3.80 -21.22
CA CYS A 138 7.57 -3.68 -20.30
C CYS A 138 8.93 -3.65 -21.02
N TRP A 139 9.96 -3.23 -20.28
CA TRP A 139 11.31 -3.16 -20.80
C TRP A 139 11.83 -4.55 -21.19
N PRO A 140 12.71 -4.66 -22.20
CA PRO A 140 13.38 -5.91 -22.52
C PRO A 140 14.03 -6.53 -21.28
N GLY A 141 13.77 -7.82 -21.05
CA GLY A 141 14.29 -8.56 -19.89
C GLY A 141 13.52 -8.35 -18.58
N THR A 142 12.43 -7.58 -18.58
CA THR A 142 11.55 -7.39 -17.41
C THR A 142 10.15 -7.93 -17.69
N THR A 143 9.36 -8.11 -16.64
CA THR A 143 7.95 -8.53 -16.71
C THR A 143 7.05 -7.52 -16.03
N ALA A 144 5.79 -7.44 -16.42
CA ALA A 144 4.84 -6.59 -15.69
C ALA A 144 4.64 -7.17 -14.28
N HIS A 145 4.71 -6.30 -13.27
CA HIS A 145 4.24 -6.65 -11.93
C HIS A 145 2.73 -6.92 -11.95
N GLU A 146 2.21 -7.61 -10.93
CA GLU A 146 0.82 -8.09 -10.89
C GLU A 146 -0.23 -6.97 -11.02
N ASP A 147 0.10 -5.79 -10.51
CA ASP A 147 -0.74 -4.58 -10.59
C ASP A 147 -0.70 -3.89 -11.98
N GLY A 148 0.23 -4.29 -12.85
CA GLY A 148 0.45 -3.72 -14.16
C GLY A 148 1.04 -2.30 -14.16
N LEU A 149 1.44 -1.75 -13.00
CA LEU A 149 1.92 -0.37 -12.88
C LEU A 149 3.41 -0.25 -13.19
N ILE A 150 4.21 -1.20 -12.69
CA ILE A 150 5.67 -1.22 -12.88
C ILE A 150 6.15 -2.47 -13.63
N CYS A 151 7.37 -2.40 -14.14
CA CYS A 151 8.06 -3.55 -14.73
C CYS A 151 9.15 -4.03 -13.77
N VAL A 152 9.23 -5.33 -13.54
CA VAL A 152 10.14 -5.93 -12.56
C VAL A 152 11.05 -6.98 -13.20
N ASP A 153 12.25 -7.11 -12.66
CA ASP A 153 13.08 -8.31 -12.78
C ASP A 153 13.18 -9.01 -11.40
N ASP A 154 14.16 -9.90 -11.20
CA ASP A 154 14.33 -10.61 -9.93
C ASP A 154 14.72 -9.67 -8.76
N GLU A 155 15.37 -8.54 -9.04
CA GLU A 155 15.98 -7.67 -8.03
C GLU A 155 15.46 -6.22 -8.07
N HIS A 156 14.92 -5.76 -9.20
CA HIS A 156 14.60 -4.35 -9.42
C HIS A 156 13.22 -4.11 -10.03
N ALA A 157 12.69 -2.95 -9.72
CA ALA A 157 11.56 -2.33 -10.40
C ALA A 157 12.05 -1.21 -11.32
N TRP A 158 11.43 -1.10 -12.49
CA TRP A 158 11.79 -0.18 -13.56
C TRP A 158 10.60 0.69 -13.94
N GLY A 159 10.83 2.00 -13.93
CA GLY A 159 9.82 3.03 -14.21
C GLY A 159 9.39 3.07 -15.69
N PRO A 160 8.60 4.06 -16.11
CA PRO A 160 8.22 5.26 -15.37
C PRO A 160 7.40 4.95 -14.12
N PHE A 161 7.69 5.69 -13.03
CA PHE A 161 6.96 5.60 -11.76
C PHE A 161 5.90 6.68 -11.67
N LEU A 162 4.88 6.46 -10.83
CA LEU A 162 3.88 7.50 -10.54
C LEU A 162 4.54 8.64 -9.74
N PRO A 163 4.11 9.90 -9.93
CA PRO A 163 4.59 11.02 -9.11
C PRO A 163 4.38 10.82 -7.61
N ALA A 164 3.30 10.15 -7.21
CA ALA A 164 3.03 9.79 -5.82
C ALA A 164 4.12 8.87 -5.27
N MET A 165 4.44 7.78 -5.96
CA MET A 165 5.51 6.85 -5.56
C MET A 165 6.85 7.56 -5.37
N VAL A 166 7.19 8.51 -6.25
CA VAL A 166 8.45 9.29 -6.15
C VAL A 166 8.41 10.24 -4.95
N ALA A 167 7.25 10.83 -4.67
CA ALA A 167 7.06 11.67 -3.49
C ALA A 167 7.19 10.85 -2.20
N ASP A 168 6.60 9.67 -2.16
CA ASP A 168 6.64 8.76 -1.01
C ASP A 168 8.06 8.24 -0.76
N CYS A 169 8.81 7.90 -1.82
CA CYS A 169 10.24 7.58 -1.70
C CYS A 169 11.04 8.71 -1.04
N LYS A 170 10.77 9.97 -1.44
CA LYS A 170 11.45 11.15 -0.86
C LYS A 170 11.02 11.40 0.58
N ALA A 171 9.74 11.19 0.89
CA ALA A 171 9.21 11.31 2.24
C ALA A 171 9.82 10.26 3.19
N GLY A 172 9.99 9.02 2.70
CA GLY A 172 10.68 7.92 3.40
C GLY A 172 12.20 8.07 3.53
N GLY A 173 12.76 9.26 3.24
CA GLY A 173 14.19 9.54 3.40
C GLY A 173 15.08 9.08 2.25
N GLY A 174 14.49 8.60 1.15
CA GLY A 174 15.20 8.33 -0.10
C GLY A 174 15.80 9.61 -0.67
N GLY A 175 17.07 9.57 -1.06
CA GLY A 175 17.76 10.71 -1.66
C GLY A 175 17.16 11.08 -3.03
N GLU A 176 17.20 12.36 -3.40
CA GLU A 176 16.68 12.88 -4.67
C GLU A 176 17.17 12.08 -5.89
N LEU A 177 18.47 11.75 -5.93
CA LEU A 177 19.06 10.94 -7.01
C LEU A 177 18.51 9.51 -7.07
N THR A 178 18.14 8.93 -5.94
CA THR A 178 17.60 7.56 -5.86
C THR A 178 16.13 7.57 -6.27
N CYS A 179 15.33 8.47 -5.68
CA CYS A 179 13.90 8.52 -5.91
C CYS A 179 13.53 9.00 -7.31
N GLU A 180 14.34 9.87 -7.91
CA GLU A 180 14.10 10.34 -9.29
C GLU A 180 14.74 9.45 -10.36
N SER A 181 15.33 8.32 -9.96
CA SER A 181 15.87 7.34 -10.90
C SER A 181 14.76 6.49 -11.52
N MET A 182 15.02 5.92 -12.70
CA MET A 182 14.11 4.99 -13.37
C MET A 182 14.22 3.54 -12.86
N ARG A 183 14.91 3.30 -11.73
CA ARG A 183 15.19 1.97 -11.18
C ARG A 183 15.21 1.99 -9.64
N TRP A 184 14.37 1.19 -9.02
CA TRP A 184 14.39 0.96 -7.57
C TRP A 184 14.66 -0.51 -7.24
N ALA A 185 15.02 -0.80 -5.99
CA ALA A 185 14.97 -2.17 -5.49
C ALA A 185 13.52 -2.68 -5.56
N ARG A 186 13.34 -3.95 -5.96
CA ARG A 186 12.01 -4.51 -6.23
C ARG A 186 11.10 -4.47 -5.00
N ASP A 187 11.60 -4.97 -3.88
CA ASP A 187 10.91 -4.98 -2.58
C ASP A 187 10.49 -3.57 -2.14
N PHE A 188 11.39 -2.60 -2.28
CA PHE A 188 11.10 -1.20 -2.00
C PHE A 188 9.99 -0.63 -2.88
N ALA A 189 10.02 -0.93 -4.19
CA ALA A 189 9.00 -0.45 -5.11
C ALA A 189 7.65 -1.11 -4.88
N GLU A 190 7.61 -2.42 -4.59
CA GLU A 190 6.39 -3.19 -4.30
C GLU A 190 5.67 -2.67 -3.05
N ASN A 191 6.41 -2.14 -2.06
CA ASN A 191 5.84 -1.48 -0.89
C ASN A 191 5.28 -0.07 -1.18
N LEU A 192 5.62 0.53 -2.33
CA LEU A 192 5.12 1.85 -2.74
C LEU A 192 3.98 1.75 -3.75
N LEU A 193 3.56 0.54 -4.14
CA LEU A 193 2.48 0.36 -5.09
C LEU A 193 1.13 0.67 -4.42
N PRO A 194 0.24 1.44 -5.09
CA PRO A 194 -1.08 1.79 -4.58
C PRO A 194 -1.97 0.61 -4.13
N SER A 195 -1.64 -0.62 -4.52
CA SER A 195 -2.40 -1.82 -4.18
C SER A 195 -1.87 -2.57 -2.95
N THR A 196 -0.73 -2.20 -2.38
CA THR A 196 -0.05 -3.02 -1.35
C THR A 196 0.28 -2.31 -0.05
N LEU A 197 -0.06 -1.03 0.13
CA LEU A 197 -0.04 -0.36 1.44
C LEU A 197 -1.18 0.68 1.56
N GLY A 198 -2.13 0.44 2.48
CA GLY A 198 -3.17 1.39 2.89
C GLY A 198 -4.39 1.48 1.97
N ALA A 199 -5.46 0.74 2.26
CA ALA A 199 -6.72 0.98 1.58
C ALA A 199 -7.36 2.28 2.08
N ASP A 200 -7.32 3.35 1.28
CA ASP A 200 -8.20 4.53 1.18
C ASP A 200 -8.64 5.27 2.48
N TRP A 201 -8.13 4.89 3.65
CA TRP A 201 -8.59 5.45 4.92
C TRP A 201 -7.72 6.64 5.35
N VAL A 202 -8.38 7.72 5.76
CA VAL A 202 -7.73 8.92 6.30
C VAL A 202 -7.74 8.88 7.81
N TRP A 203 -6.65 9.30 8.45
CA TRP A 203 -6.62 9.41 9.91
C TRP A 203 -7.68 10.38 10.43
N ILE A 204 -8.33 10.02 11.55
CA ILE A 204 -9.57 10.66 12.00
C ILE A 204 -9.39 12.06 12.61
N LEU A 205 -8.16 12.42 12.96
CA LEU A 205 -7.82 13.68 13.63
C LEU A 205 -6.62 14.33 12.93
N PRO A 206 -6.63 15.65 12.68
CA PRO A 206 -5.46 16.35 12.14
C PRO A 206 -4.34 16.53 13.19
N GLU A 207 -4.66 16.34 14.46
CA GLU A 207 -3.73 16.45 15.59
C GLU A 207 -3.86 15.21 16.47
N ASP A 208 -2.75 14.55 16.76
CA ASP A 208 -2.72 13.35 17.59
C ASP A 208 -2.08 13.67 18.95
N TYR A 209 -2.88 13.60 20.02
CA TYR A 209 -2.38 13.69 21.39
C TYR A 209 -2.54 12.37 22.12
N GLY A 210 -2.48 11.21 21.45
CA GLY A 210 -2.50 9.90 22.11
C GLY A 210 -3.75 9.60 22.93
N LEU A 211 -3.60 8.72 23.92
CA LEU A 211 -4.71 8.19 24.68
C LEU A 211 -4.97 8.97 25.96
N ARG A 212 -6.25 9.15 26.30
CA ARG A 212 -6.68 9.69 27.59
C ARG A 212 -6.36 8.69 28.71
N ASP A 213 -5.74 9.13 29.79
CA ASP A 213 -5.61 8.34 31.03
C ASP A 213 -5.77 9.24 32.26
N ASP A 214 -7.02 9.44 32.69
CA ASP A 214 -7.35 10.31 33.81
C ASP A 214 -8.18 9.60 34.88
N SER A 215 -8.66 10.35 35.87
CA SER A 215 -9.44 9.81 36.98
C SER A 215 -10.79 9.19 36.57
N GLY A 216 -11.27 9.40 35.34
CA GLY A 216 -12.39 8.67 34.75
C GLY A 216 -12.02 7.27 34.23
N GLY A 217 -10.72 6.97 34.12
CA GLY A 217 -10.13 5.71 33.69
C GLY A 217 -9.47 5.79 32.31
N GLY A 218 -8.57 4.83 32.06
CA GLY A 218 -7.76 4.75 30.85
C GLY A 218 -8.58 4.65 29.56
N GLY A 219 -8.04 5.19 28.48
CA GLY A 219 -8.66 5.35 27.18
C GLY A 219 -8.33 4.23 26.20
N ALA A 220 -7.33 3.39 26.49
CA ALA A 220 -6.95 2.29 25.62
C ALA A 220 -8.11 1.30 25.41
N PHE A 221 -8.10 0.61 24.26
CA PHE A 221 -9.00 -0.49 24.01
C PHE A 221 -8.80 -1.55 25.11
N SER A 222 -9.89 -2.10 25.64
CA SER A 222 -9.84 -3.02 26.79
C SER A 222 -9.42 -2.47 28.14
N ALA A 223 -9.18 -1.17 28.27
CA ALA A 223 -8.94 -0.56 29.57
C ALA A 223 -10.05 -0.94 30.58
N PRO A 224 -9.71 -1.33 31.82
CA PRO A 224 -10.70 -1.74 32.81
C PRO A 224 -11.74 -0.65 33.11
N ARG A 225 -13.00 -1.05 33.29
CA ARG A 225 -14.12 -0.16 33.64
C ARG A 225 -14.88 -0.72 34.84
N LEU A 226 -15.10 0.11 35.87
CA LEU A 226 -15.75 -0.31 37.13
C LEU A 226 -17.12 -0.97 36.92
N ASN A 227 -17.87 -0.54 35.91
CA ASN A 227 -19.23 -1.03 35.62
C ASN A 227 -19.33 -1.77 34.27
N ASN A 228 -18.20 -2.12 33.66
CA ASN A 228 -18.18 -2.91 32.42
C ASN A 228 -17.06 -3.97 32.48
N PRO A 229 -17.38 -5.23 32.84
CA PRO A 229 -16.40 -6.32 32.90
C PRO A 229 -15.68 -6.59 31.57
N GLY A 230 -16.32 -6.24 30.44
CA GLY A 230 -15.71 -6.31 29.10
C GLY A 230 -14.69 -5.20 28.81
N GLY A 231 -14.48 -4.27 29.75
CA GLY A 231 -13.57 -3.14 29.61
C GLY A 231 -14.05 -2.10 28.59
N HIS A 232 -13.14 -1.23 28.19
CA HIS A 232 -13.38 -0.22 27.17
C HIS A 232 -13.57 -0.86 25.78
N SER A 233 -14.57 -0.41 25.02
CA SER A 233 -14.99 -1.00 23.73
C SER A 233 -14.49 -0.24 22.50
N GLY A 234 -13.68 0.80 22.73
CA GLY A 234 -13.03 1.62 21.73
C GLY A 234 -11.78 2.25 22.32
N ILE A 235 -11.37 3.38 21.74
CA ILE A 235 -10.29 4.21 22.26
C ILE A 235 -10.78 5.63 22.57
N ASP A 236 -10.20 6.24 23.61
CA ASP A 236 -10.44 7.65 23.95
C ASP A 236 -9.23 8.47 23.52
N VAL A 237 -9.29 9.09 22.34
CA VAL A 237 -8.19 9.90 21.80
C VAL A 237 -8.29 11.32 22.31
N LEU A 238 -7.25 11.77 22.99
CA LEU A 238 -7.24 13.05 23.67
C LEU A 238 -7.13 14.17 22.64
N ALA A 239 -7.98 15.20 22.74
CA ALA A 239 -7.91 16.37 21.87
C ALA A 239 -8.70 17.55 22.46
N PRO A 240 -8.28 18.79 22.23
CA PRO A 240 -9.03 19.97 22.65
C PRO A 240 -10.47 19.97 22.11
N VAL A 241 -11.39 20.54 22.89
CA VAL A 241 -12.75 20.82 22.38
C VAL A 241 -12.65 21.71 21.15
N GLY A 242 -13.34 21.34 20.08
CA GLY A 242 -13.33 22.06 18.81
C GLY A 242 -12.36 21.50 17.76
N THR A 243 -11.46 20.57 18.11
CA THR A 243 -10.61 19.90 17.12
C THR A 243 -11.48 19.20 16.06
N PRO A 244 -11.28 19.44 14.75
CA PRO A 244 -12.06 18.79 13.71
C PRO A 244 -11.89 17.27 13.73
N LEU A 245 -12.99 16.56 13.53
CA LEU A 245 -12.99 15.12 13.25
C LEU A 245 -13.28 14.88 11.78
N LEU A 246 -12.52 13.97 11.19
CA LEU A 246 -12.58 13.63 9.77
C LEU A 246 -13.19 12.24 9.59
N ALA A 247 -13.95 12.07 8.50
CA ALA A 247 -14.40 10.76 8.07
C ALA A 247 -13.20 9.94 7.56
N PRO A 248 -12.94 8.74 8.11
CA PRO A 248 -11.85 7.91 7.62
C PRO A 248 -12.12 7.35 6.23
N CYS A 249 -13.38 7.12 5.87
CA CYS A 249 -13.77 6.47 4.62
C CYS A 249 -14.94 7.22 3.94
N ALA A 250 -15.29 6.80 2.72
CA ALA A 250 -16.57 7.15 2.13
C ALA A 250 -17.72 6.30 2.71
N GLY A 251 -18.87 6.91 2.96
CA GLY A 251 -20.08 6.16 3.32
C GLY A 251 -21.17 6.99 4.00
N PRO A 252 -22.32 6.36 4.32
CA PRO A 252 -23.43 7.02 4.96
C PRO A 252 -23.18 7.23 6.46
N VAL A 253 -23.58 8.40 6.96
CA VAL A 253 -23.53 8.73 8.39
C VAL A 253 -24.91 8.74 9.05
N PHE A 254 -24.94 8.38 10.32
CA PHE A 254 -26.06 8.61 11.22
C PHE A 254 -25.58 9.52 12.36
N THR A 255 -26.42 10.44 12.78
CA THR A 255 -26.14 11.36 13.89
C THR A 255 -27.17 11.17 15.00
N GLY A 256 -26.73 11.33 16.25
CA GLY A 256 -27.63 11.17 17.38
C GLY A 256 -27.12 11.84 18.65
N TYR A 257 -27.95 11.73 19.69
CA TYR A 257 -27.61 12.17 21.03
C TYR A 257 -28.18 11.20 22.07
N ASP A 258 -27.37 10.84 23.06
CA ASP A 258 -27.85 10.25 24.30
C ASP A 258 -26.99 10.66 25.52
N GLY A 259 -27.41 10.24 26.71
CA GLY A 259 -26.73 10.62 27.96
C GLY A 259 -25.36 9.96 28.16
N GLY A 260 -25.11 8.81 27.51
CA GLY A 260 -23.83 8.13 27.53
C GLY A 260 -22.85 8.76 26.56
N TYR A 261 -23.15 8.69 25.26
CA TYR A 261 -22.28 9.16 24.19
C TYR A 261 -22.27 10.68 24.04
N GLY A 262 -23.30 11.40 24.47
CA GLY A 262 -23.46 12.80 24.09
C GLY A 262 -23.83 12.89 22.61
N ASN A 263 -23.37 13.94 21.92
CA ASN A 263 -23.51 14.01 20.47
C ASN A 263 -22.59 12.96 19.84
N TYR A 264 -23.09 12.23 18.84
CA TYR A 264 -22.29 11.26 18.12
C TYR A 264 -22.58 11.24 16.62
N VAL A 265 -21.57 10.78 15.88
CA VAL A 265 -21.67 10.36 14.48
C VAL A 265 -21.35 8.87 14.41
N GLN A 266 -22.17 8.11 13.70
CA GLN A 266 -21.91 6.73 13.32
C GLN A 266 -21.72 6.68 11.80
N LEU A 267 -20.58 6.22 11.33
CA LEU A 267 -20.24 6.09 9.91
C LEU A 267 -20.18 4.61 9.54
N SER A 268 -20.79 4.23 8.42
CA SER A 268 -20.63 2.88 7.87
C SER A 268 -19.64 2.88 6.72
N CYS A 269 -18.51 2.17 6.87
CA CYS A 269 -17.52 2.02 5.80
C CYS A 269 -17.55 0.60 5.23
N PRO A 270 -17.27 0.40 3.94
CA PRO A 270 -16.85 -0.91 3.46
C PRO A 270 -15.51 -1.30 4.11
N VAL A 271 -15.35 -2.57 4.47
CA VAL A 271 -14.04 -3.15 4.79
C VAL A 271 -13.33 -3.42 3.46
N PRO A 272 -12.07 -3.00 3.30
CA PRO A 272 -11.29 -3.27 2.09
C PRO A 272 -11.16 -4.77 1.79
N GLU A 273 -11.10 -5.12 0.51
CA GLU A 273 -10.95 -6.51 0.05
C GLU A 273 -9.69 -7.18 0.63
N THR A 274 -8.63 -6.41 0.86
CA THR A 274 -7.39 -6.88 1.50
C THR A 274 -7.60 -7.43 2.93
N LEU A 275 -8.60 -6.93 3.66
CA LEU A 275 -8.95 -7.41 5.01
C LEU A 275 -10.25 -8.23 5.04
N ALA A 276 -10.87 -8.43 3.89
CA ALA A 276 -12.11 -9.20 3.74
C ALA A 276 -12.14 -9.91 2.38
N PRO A 277 -11.16 -10.77 2.07
CA PRO A 277 -11.09 -11.43 0.78
C PRO A 277 -12.36 -12.28 0.57
N GLU A 278 -12.95 -12.14 -0.62
CA GLU A 278 -14.16 -12.86 -1.04
C GLU A 278 -15.41 -12.58 -0.18
N GLN A 279 -15.40 -11.56 0.68
CA GLN A 279 -16.51 -11.21 1.57
C GLN A 279 -16.83 -9.73 1.55
N GLU A 280 -18.11 -9.39 1.43
CA GLU A 280 -18.56 -8.01 1.62
C GLU A 280 -18.77 -7.74 3.12
N LEU A 281 -17.78 -7.13 3.76
CA LEU A 281 -17.85 -6.71 5.15
C LEU A 281 -17.97 -5.19 5.25
N TRP A 282 -18.59 -4.75 6.33
CA TRP A 282 -18.86 -3.35 6.64
C TRP A 282 -18.45 -3.05 8.07
N THR A 283 -17.85 -1.88 8.27
CA THR A 283 -17.60 -1.34 9.60
C THR A 283 -18.75 -0.44 10.04
N SER A 284 -19.05 -0.45 11.33
CA SER A 284 -19.76 0.62 12.00
C SER A 284 -18.77 1.36 12.90
N ILE A 285 -18.53 2.62 12.60
CA ILE A 285 -17.56 3.48 13.27
C ILE A 285 -18.31 4.52 14.07
N LEU A 286 -18.12 4.56 15.39
CA LEU A 286 -18.75 5.55 16.26
C LEU A 286 -17.73 6.60 16.70
N PHE A 287 -18.10 7.88 16.55
CA PHE A 287 -17.43 9.04 17.12
C PHE A 287 -18.37 9.70 18.13
N ALA A 288 -18.01 9.69 19.41
CA ALA A 288 -18.84 10.20 20.49
C ALA A 288 -18.18 11.33 21.28
N HIS A 289 -18.97 11.92 22.19
CA HIS A 289 -18.65 13.08 23.02
C HIS A 289 -18.49 14.39 22.24
N LEU A 290 -19.03 14.46 21.02
CA LEU A 290 -18.79 15.57 20.09
C LEU A 290 -19.38 16.90 20.60
N ASP A 291 -18.72 18.00 20.27
CA ASP A 291 -19.23 19.35 20.57
C ASP A 291 -20.20 19.80 19.47
N THR A 292 -19.79 19.64 18.20
CA THR A 292 -20.60 19.98 17.04
C THR A 292 -20.71 18.80 16.08
N LEU A 293 -21.83 18.76 15.34
CA LEU A 293 -22.08 17.82 14.23
C LEU A 293 -22.06 18.63 12.93
N ALA A 294 -21.14 18.29 12.02
CA ALA A 294 -21.00 18.96 10.71
C ALA A 294 -21.82 18.28 9.60
N VAL A 295 -22.48 17.17 9.94
CA VAL A 295 -23.23 16.30 9.03
C VAL A 295 -24.63 16.00 9.59
N GLN A 296 -25.48 15.40 8.78
CA GLN A 296 -26.84 15.00 9.14
C GLN A 296 -27.07 13.52 8.86
N SER A 297 -27.97 12.87 9.61
CA SER A 297 -28.29 11.46 9.39
C SER A 297 -28.76 11.19 7.96
N GLY A 298 -28.19 10.15 7.33
CA GLY A 298 -28.42 9.76 5.93
C GLY A 298 -27.51 10.48 4.93
N GLN A 299 -26.64 11.38 5.36
CA GLN A 299 -25.68 12.04 4.48
C GLN A 299 -24.54 11.08 4.08
N GLU A 300 -24.16 11.09 2.81
CA GLU A 300 -22.92 10.45 2.33
C GLU A 300 -21.74 11.40 2.57
N VAL A 301 -20.64 10.87 3.11
CA VAL A 301 -19.37 11.60 3.31
C VAL A 301 -18.25 10.98 2.49
N GLN A 302 -17.18 11.75 2.29
CA GLN A 302 -15.94 11.31 1.64
C GLN A 302 -14.79 11.25 2.65
N PRO A 303 -13.71 10.47 2.40
CA PRO A 303 -12.53 10.47 3.25
C PRO A 303 -11.98 11.89 3.46
N GLY A 304 -11.56 12.21 4.68
CA GLY A 304 -11.07 13.54 5.05
C GLY A 304 -12.15 14.62 5.20
N GLN A 305 -13.42 14.33 4.90
CA GLN A 305 -14.51 15.27 5.14
C GLN A 305 -14.75 15.47 6.64
N SER A 306 -14.88 16.73 7.09
CA SER A 306 -15.22 17.01 8.48
C SER A 306 -16.63 16.53 8.82
N ILE A 307 -16.74 15.72 9.89
CA ILE A 307 -18.01 15.16 10.40
C ILE A 307 -18.49 15.83 11.69
N GLY A 308 -17.62 16.61 12.33
CA GLY A 308 -17.92 17.32 13.56
C GLY A 308 -16.65 17.77 14.26
N THR A 309 -16.76 18.05 15.54
CA THR A 309 -15.61 18.44 16.37
C THR A 309 -15.58 17.68 17.68
N VAL A 310 -14.37 17.38 18.15
CA VAL A 310 -14.09 16.85 19.48
C VAL A 310 -14.79 17.71 20.53
N GLY A 311 -15.32 17.07 21.56
CA GLY A 311 -16.08 17.75 22.60
C GLY A 311 -15.95 17.14 23.97
N LYS A 312 -17.02 17.34 24.74
CA LYS A 312 -17.15 16.87 26.12
C LYS A 312 -18.62 16.64 26.50
N THR A 313 -19.42 16.22 25.54
CA THR A 313 -20.87 15.99 25.75
C THR A 313 -21.15 14.58 26.28
N GLY A 314 -22.35 14.36 26.82
CA GLY A 314 -22.71 13.07 27.43
C GLY A 314 -21.99 12.84 28.76
N ASN A 315 -21.59 11.60 29.03
CA ASN A 315 -20.93 11.25 30.29
C ASN A 315 -19.51 11.87 30.42
N ALA A 316 -18.87 12.22 29.30
CA ALA A 316 -17.57 12.90 29.27
C ALA A 316 -17.63 14.30 29.90
N GLY A 317 -18.83 14.87 30.05
CA GLY A 317 -19.06 16.18 30.70
C GLY A 317 -18.62 16.27 32.17
N SER A 318 -18.25 15.15 32.79
CA SER A 318 -17.68 15.15 34.15
C SER A 318 -16.45 16.06 34.26
N ALA A 319 -16.30 16.76 35.38
CA ALA A 319 -15.13 17.58 35.68
C ALA A 319 -13.84 16.75 35.81
N THR A 320 -13.96 15.44 36.03
CA THR A 320 -12.85 14.50 36.24
C THR A 320 -12.32 13.87 34.96
N ILE A 321 -13.01 14.10 33.84
CA ILE A 321 -12.69 13.55 32.51
C ILE A 321 -12.17 14.69 31.65
N ASN A 322 -11.12 14.47 30.87
CA ASN A 322 -10.58 15.46 29.94
C ASN A 322 -11.29 15.39 28.57
N PRO A 323 -11.31 16.47 27.78
CA PRO A 323 -11.82 16.46 26.40
C PRO A 323 -11.14 15.39 25.54
N HIS A 324 -11.94 14.64 24.79
CA HIS A 324 -11.50 13.54 23.93
C HIS A 324 -12.60 13.21 22.92
N VAL A 325 -12.23 12.49 21.87
CA VAL A 325 -13.19 11.70 21.08
C VAL A 325 -13.20 10.27 21.60
N HIS A 326 -14.39 9.73 21.80
CA HIS A 326 -14.55 8.30 22.01
C HIS A 326 -14.82 7.64 20.66
N PHE A 327 -13.96 6.70 20.28
CA PHE A 327 -13.89 6.12 18.94
C PHE A 327 -14.03 4.59 19.03
N GLU A 328 -15.07 4.01 18.41
CA GLU A 328 -15.28 2.56 18.39
C GLU A 328 -15.46 2.04 16.97
N LEU A 329 -15.10 0.78 16.74
CA LEU A 329 -15.30 0.09 15.47
C LEU A 329 -15.90 -1.31 15.67
N ALA A 330 -16.90 -1.66 14.87
CA ALA A 330 -17.48 -3.00 14.82
C ALA A 330 -17.63 -3.51 13.39
N ILE A 331 -17.43 -4.81 13.21
CA ILE A 331 -17.52 -5.50 11.92
C ILE A 331 -18.87 -6.19 11.72
N HIS A 332 -19.43 -6.04 10.53
CA HIS A 332 -20.73 -6.56 10.13
C HIS A 332 -20.70 -7.11 8.70
N GLY A 333 -21.49 -8.14 8.42
CA GLY A 333 -21.58 -8.74 7.07
C GLY A 333 -22.54 -8.02 6.11
N SER A 334 -22.99 -6.79 6.43
CA SER A 334 -23.80 -5.96 5.53
C SER A 334 -23.90 -4.53 6.02
N LEU A 335 -24.11 -3.58 5.08
CA LEU A 335 -24.38 -2.18 5.39
C LEU A 335 -25.55 -1.99 6.37
N GLY A 336 -26.68 -2.68 6.14
CA GLY A 336 -27.85 -2.56 7.00
C GLY A 336 -27.59 -3.02 8.44
N ALA A 337 -26.76 -4.05 8.62
CA ALA A 337 -26.34 -4.49 9.95
C ALA A 337 -25.40 -3.47 10.61
N ALA A 338 -24.44 -2.91 9.87
CA ALA A 338 -23.56 -1.85 10.35
C ALA A 338 -24.34 -0.60 10.79
N GLN A 339 -25.30 -0.14 9.98
CA GLN A 339 -26.16 1.00 10.31
C GLN A 339 -27.06 0.76 11.55
N SER A 340 -27.38 -0.49 11.84
CA SER A 340 -28.20 -0.88 13.00
C SER A 340 -27.39 -1.11 14.28
N GLU A 341 -26.06 -1.02 14.21
CA GLU A 341 -25.18 -1.24 15.35
C GLU A 341 -25.42 -0.18 16.43
N SER A 342 -25.65 -0.64 17.66
CA SER A 342 -25.99 0.22 18.80
C SER A 342 -24.80 0.76 19.57
N HIS A 343 -23.62 0.18 19.37
CA HIS A 343 -22.39 0.43 20.12
C HIS A 343 -22.46 0.17 21.65
N ALA A 344 -23.63 -0.20 22.19
CA ALA A 344 -23.84 -0.40 23.61
C ALA A 344 -22.82 -1.38 24.22
N SER A 345 -22.07 -0.90 25.21
CA SER A 345 -20.79 -1.42 25.73
C SER A 345 -20.79 -2.85 26.32
N SER A 346 -21.93 -3.55 26.31
CA SER A 346 -22.07 -4.93 26.80
C SER A 346 -22.33 -5.97 25.70
N ASN A 347 -22.65 -5.55 24.47
CA ASN A 347 -22.85 -6.48 23.35
C ASN A 347 -21.57 -6.60 22.52
N HIS A 348 -20.72 -7.54 22.94
CA HIS A 348 -19.52 -7.98 22.21
C HIS A 348 -19.70 -9.37 21.61
N SER A 349 -20.95 -9.79 21.37
CA SER A 349 -21.21 -11.14 20.87
C SER A 349 -20.47 -11.36 19.54
N PRO A 350 -19.69 -12.46 19.43
CA PRO A 350 -19.12 -12.89 18.16
C PRO A 350 -20.19 -13.05 17.09
N ASN A 351 -19.78 -12.88 15.83
CA ASN A 351 -20.58 -13.20 14.65
C ASN A 351 -19.64 -13.68 13.55
N ASP A 352 -20.18 -14.42 12.58
CA ASP A 352 -19.38 -15.02 11.50
C ASP A 352 -18.53 -13.97 10.74
N ALA A 353 -19.05 -12.75 10.60
CA ALA A 353 -18.35 -11.63 9.97
C ALA A 353 -17.12 -11.18 10.78
N GLY A 354 -17.25 -11.02 12.09
CA GLY A 354 -16.16 -10.64 12.98
C GLY A 354 -15.12 -11.73 13.12
N ASP A 355 -15.54 -12.99 13.17
CA ASP A 355 -14.61 -14.13 13.23
C ASP A 355 -13.81 -14.28 11.93
N SER A 356 -14.45 -14.12 10.76
CA SER A 356 -13.77 -14.13 9.46
C SER A 356 -12.79 -12.98 9.32
N PHE A 357 -13.23 -11.77 9.71
CA PHE A 357 -12.38 -10.59 9.68
C PHE A 357 -11.18 -10.74 10.63
N ALA A 358 -11.36 -11.31 11.82
CA ALA A 358 -10.28 -11.46 12.79
C ALA A 358 -9.09 -12.26 12.24
N LEU A 359 -9.37 -13.34 11.49
CA LEU A 359 -8.33 -14.13 10.83
C LEU A 359 -7.63 -13.31 9.74
N SER A 360 -8.40 -12.66 8.86
CA SER A 360 -7.83 -11.85 7.78
C SER A 360 -7.02 -10.67 8.32
N PHE A 361 -7.50 -10.00 9.37
CA PHE A 361 -6.86 -8.87 10.01
C PHE A 361 -5.56 -9.26 10.71
N GLN A 362 -5.50 -10.45 11.32
CA GLN A 362 -4.25 -10.97 11.86
C GLN A 362 -3.22 -11.16 10.75
N GLU A 363 -3.57 -11.92 9.72
CA GLU A 363 -2.66 -12.36 8.66
C GLU A 363 -2.19 -11.19 7.77
N HIS A 364 -3.11 -10.34 7.33
CA HIS A 364 -2.84 -9.32 6.32
C HIS A 364 -2.47 -7.97 6.90
N CYS A 365 -2.44 -7.83 8.23
CA CYS A 365 -2.15 -6.57 8.87
C CYS A 365 -1.23 -6.68 10.08
N LEU A 366 -1.70 -7.37 11.12
CA LEU A 366 -0.95 -7.43 12.38
C LEU A 366 0.37 -8.18 12.19
N ASP A 367 0.36 -9.30 11.46
CA ASP A 367 1.58 -10.07 11.19
C ASP A 367 2.53 -9.33 10.23
N VAL A 368 1.99 -8.58 9.27
CA VAL A 368 2.77 -7.80 8.28
C VAL A 368 3.52 -6.64 8.95
N LEU A 369 2.83 -5.89 9.82
CA LEU A 369 3.41 -4.74 10.53
C LEU A 369 4.16 -5.15 11.81
N GLU A 370 4.16 -6.44 12.14
CA GLU A 370 4.53 -6.99 13.45
C GLU A 370 3.85 -6.23 14.61
N PHE A 371 2.58 -5.87 14.39
CA PHE A 371 1.83 -4.99 15.28
C PHE A 371 1.17 -5.78 16.41
N GLU A 372 1.47 -5.40 17.65
CA GLU A 372 0.86 -5.97 18.84
C GLU A 372 0.24 -4.91 19.76
N SER A 373 -0.90 -5.25 20.36
CA SER A 373 -1.40 -4.57 21.55
C SER A 373 -0.73 -5.19 22.79
N THR A 374 -0.10 -4.36 23.62
CA THR A 374 0.62 -4.81 24.81
C THR A 374 -0.30 -4.95 26.04
N THR A 375 -1.56 -4.47 25.93
CA THR A 375 -2.48 -4.31 27.07
C THR A 375 -3.77 -5.13 26.95
N GLY A 376 -4.02 -5.81 25.83
CA GLY A 376 -5.21 -6.62 25.65
C GLY A 376 -5.33 -7.25 24.26
N PRO A 377 -6.47 -7.91 23.96
CA PRO A 377 -6.71 -8.45 22.63
C PRO A 377 -6.99 -7.31 21.63
N SER A 378 -6.58 -7.51 20.37
CA SER A 378 -6.89 -6.63 19.24
C SER A 378 -8.37 -6.63 18.86
N MET A 379 -9.13 -7.64 19.30
CA MET A 379 -10.57 -7.77 19.02
C MET A 379 -11.36 -8.34 20.21
N LYS A 380 -12.67 -8.04 20.26
CA LYS A 380 -13.66 -8.60 21.20
C LYS A 380 -14.94 -8.95 20.47
N GLY A 381 -15.07 -10.22 20.09
CA GLY A 381 -16.11 -10.63 19.15
C GLY A 381 -16.01 -9.80 17.89
N ARG A 382 -17.06 -9.08 17.52
CA ARG A 382 -17.04 -8.19 16.33
C ARG A 382 -16.38 -6.82 16.52
N ARG A 383 -15.98 -6.45 17.73
CA ARG A 383 -15.27 -5.17 17.99
C ARG A 383 -13.80 -5.34 17.65
N VAL A 384 -13.23 -4.39 16.95
CA VAL A 384 -11.79 -4.32 16.70
C VAL A 384 -11.21 -3.08 17.37
N ASP A 385 -9.98 -3.20 17.83
CA ASP A 385 -9.20 -2.07 18.30
C ASP A 385 -9.09 -1.04 17.17
N PRO A 386 -9.70 0.14 17.33
CA PRO A 386 -9.71 1.12 16.26
C PRO A 386 -8.31 1.65 15.93
N PHE A 387 -7.37 1.67 16.88
CA PHE A 387 -6.01 2.14 16.59
C PHE A 387 -5.30 1.19 15.61
N LEU A 388 -5.34 -0.12 15.89
CA LEU A 388 -4.73 -1.12 15.02
C LEU A 388 -5.36 -1.12 13.62
N MET A 389 -6.70 -1.05 13.54
CA MET A 389 -7.40 -0.99 12.26
C MET A 389 -7.07 0.30 11.48
N MET A 390 -7.02 1.46 12.14
CA MET A 390 -6.67 2.70 11.48
C MET A 390 -5.23 2.69 10.99
N SER A 391 -4.27 2.28 11.81
CA SER A 391 -2.85 2.21 11.41
C SER A 391 -2.60 1.17 10.31
N CYS A 392 -3.47 0.18 10.19
CA CYS A 392 -3.48 -0.77 9.08
C CYS A 392 -3.87 -0.14 7.74
N LEU A 393 -4.88 0.73 7.78
CA LEU A 393 -5.58 1.22 6.60
C LEU A 393 -5.22 2.66 6.22
N SER A 394 -4.54 3.38 7.11
CA SER A 394 -4.14 4.77 6.96
C SER A 394 -2.63 4.91 7.10
N SER A 395 -1.96 5.32 6.02
CA SER A 395 -0.54 5.70 6.05
C SER A 395 -0.29 7.07 6.70
N ASP A 396 -1.28 7.97 6.67
CA ASP A 396 -1.14 9.39 7.06
C ASP A 396 -1.47 9.69 8.55
N LYS A 397 -0.99 8.87 9.50
CA LYS A 397 -1.16 9.20 10.93
C LYS A 397 -0.29 10.42 11.27
N PRO A 398 -0.84 11.52 11.83
CA PRO A 398 -0.02 12.62 12.32
C PRO A 398 0.92 12.16 13.45
N ALA A 399 2.11 12.76 13.51
CA ALA A 399 3.03 12.53 14.60
C ALA A 399 2.41 12.95 15.94
N LEU A 400 2.63 12.12 16.95
CA LEU A 400 2.18 12.33 18.31
C LEU A 400 2.73 13.64 18.85
N GLN A 401 1.82 14.51 19.29
CA GLN A 401 2.13 15.76 19.93
C GLN A 401 2.07 15.59 21.44
N VAL A 402 3.03 16.21 22.14
CA VAL A 402 2.96 16.33 23.59
C VAL A 402 1.87 17.35 23.93
N PRO A 403 0.81 16.96 24.65
CA PRO A 403 -0.29 17.87 24.92
C PRO A 403 0.14 18.98 25.89
N SER A 404 -0.70 20.02 26.04
CA SER A 404 -0.46 21.10 27.00
C SER A 404 -0.29 20.58 28.44
N ALA A 405 0.37 21.36 29.31
CA ALA A 405 0.62 20.97 30.69
C ALA A 405 -0.65 20.60 31.48
N SER A 406 -1.81 21.15 31.12
CA SER A 406 -3.10 20.79 31.74
C SER A 406 -3.64 19.42 31.35
N LEU A 407 -3.14 18.83 30.26
CA LEU A 407 -3.57 17.55 29.71
C LEU A 407 -2.52 16.44 29.89
N GLN A 408 -1.23 16.79 30.08
CA GLN A 408 -0.14 15.82 30.25
C GLN A 408 -0.31 14.85 31.44
N SER A 409 -0.97 15.27 32.53
CA SER A 409 -1.22 14.38 33.67
C SER A 409 -2.37 13.38 33.43
N ALA A 410 -2.99 13.44 32.27
CA ALA A 410 -4.21 12.75 31.89
C ALA A 410 -4.03 11.99 30.56
N TRP A 411 -2.80 11.62 30.23
CA TRP A 411 -2.37 11.25 28.89
C TRP A 411 -1.30 10.16 28.92
N THR A 412 -1.35 9.26 27.95
CA THR A 412 -0.28 8.30 27.62
C THR A 412 -0.02 8.27 26.12
N PRO A 413 1.24 8.13 25.66
CA PRO A 413 1.57 7.91 24.25
C PRO A 413 0.98 6.58 23.74
N TRP A 414 0.98 6.38 22.42
CA TRP A 414 0.53 5.11 21.83
C TRP A 414 1.50 3.98 22.17
N SER A 415 2.80 4.29 22.22
CA SER A 415 3.86 3.34 22.58
C SER A 415 3.74 2.72 23.99
N ASP A 416 2.93 3.30 24.88
CA ASP A 416 2.62 2.68 26.18
C ASP A 416 1.65 1.48 26.05
N HIS A 417 0.91 1.39 24.94
CA HIS A 417 -0.17 0.40 24.73
C HIS A 417 0.02 -0.48 23.49
N TYR A 418 0.91 -0.08 22.59
CA TYR A 418 1.11 -0.72 21.29
C TYR A 418 2.59 -0.78 20.93
N ALA A 419 2.99 -1.82 20.20
CA ALA A 419 4.33 -1.98 19.66
C ALA A 419 4.26 -2.51 18.22
N ALA A 420 5.17 -2.08 17.36
CA ALA A 420 5.32 -2.55 15.99
C ALA A 420 6.79 -2.41 15.56
N THR A 421 7.21 -3.21 14.57
CA THR A 421 8.58 -3.19 14.04
C THR A 421 8.70 -2.30 12.81
N GLU A 422 7.72 -2.39 11.90
CA GLU A 422 7.72 -1.69 10.61
C GLU A 422 6.85 -0.40 10.64
N PHE A 423 6.23 -0.09 11.78
CA PHE A 423 5.39 1.11 11.98
C PHE A 423 5.78 1.82 13.27
N ASN A 424 6.02 3.14 13.22
CA ASN A 424 6.22 3.91 14.44
C ASN A 424 4.86 4.30 15.02
N VAL A 425 4.44 3.63 16.10
CA VAL A 425 3.13 3.84 16.73
C VAL A 425 2.88 5.27 17.19
N ASP A 426 3.92 6.04 17.49
CA ASP A 426 3.79 7.44 17.87
C ASP A 426 3.90 8.38 16.66
N GLU A 427 4.65 8.03 15.61
CA GLU A 427 4.95 8.93 14.49
C GLU A 427 4.12 8.67 13.21
N GLY A 428 3.64 7.44 12.99
CA GLY A 428 3.07 6.99 11.72
C GLY A 428 4.02 6.08 10.93
N LEU A 429 3.73 5.87 9.63
CA LEU A 429 4.66 5.27 8.66
C LEU A 429 5.73 6.29 8.23
#